data_AF-A0A966D6F0-F1
#
_entry.id   AF-A0A966D6F0-F1
#
_cell.length_a   1.000
_cell.length_b   1.000
_cell.length_c   1.000
_cell.angle_alpha   90.00
_cell.angle_beta   90.00
_cell.angle_gamma   90.00
#
_symmetry.space_group_name_H-M   'P 1'
#
loop_
_entity.id
_entity.type
_entity.pdbx_description
1 polymer ?
#
loop_
_entity_poly.entity_id
_entity_poly.type
_entity_poly.pdbx_seq_one_letter_code
_entity_poly.pdbx_strand_id
1 'polypeptide(L)'
;MSCSLRETLVLPARLDAPADWFGALPFSRRIAEIGFGNGEFLFHRSGLEPQVLHLGIEVSLRCIDKAARRVYLAGRRNVRLILGDGRFLLREAFPEAYFEGIFMHFPCPWPK
;
A
#
# COMPACT_ATOMS: atom_id res chain seq x y z
N MET A 1 6.77 4.67 -21.45
CA MET A 1 5.46 4.60 -20.75
C MET A 1 5.70 4.88 -19.26
N SER A 2 5.35 6.09 -18.83
CA SER A 2 5.63 6.63 -17.49
C SER A 2 4.63 6.08 -16.47
N CYS A 3 5.10 5.63 -15.30
CA CYS A 3 4.24 5.26 -14.16
C CYS A 3 3.64 6.55 -13.59
N SER A 4 2.32 6.69 -13.58
CA SER A 4 1.68 7.92 -13.10
C SER A 4 1.59 7.93 -11.57
N LEU A 5 1.80 9.10 -10.93
CA LEU A 5 1.56 9.27 -9.47
C LEU A 5 0.14 8.85 -9.06
N ARG A 6 -0.83 8.96 -9.99
CA ARG A 6 -2.22 8.51 -9.78
C ARG A 6 -2.36 6.99 -9.71
N GLU A 7 -1.44 6.23 -10.31
CA GLU A 7 -1.43 4.77 -10.24
C GLU A 7 -0.81 4.27 -8.93
N THR A 8 0.04 5.08 -8.29
CA THR A 8 0.65 4.74 -6.99
C THR A 8 -0.31 4.97 -5.82
N LEU A 9 -1.16 6.00 -5.89
CA LEU A 9 -2.04 6.40 -4.79
C LEU A 9 -3.47 5.87 -5.01
N VAL A 10 -3.97 5.13 -4.03
CA VAL A 10 -5.36 4.66 -3.97
C VAL A 10 -6.10 5.49 -2.92
N LEU A 11 -7.17 6.15 -3.35
CA LEU A 11 -8.05 6.93 -2.49
C LEU A 11 -9.41 6.21 -2.37
N PRO A 12 -9.73 5.60 -1.21
CA PRO A 12 -10.95 4.83 -1.02
C PRO A 12 -12.25 5.58 -1.39
N ALA A 13 -12.30 6.90 -1.15
CA ALA A 13 -13.47 7.74 -1.42
C ALA A 13 -13.76 7.99 -2.93
N ARG A 14 -12.95 7.44 -3.84
CA ARG A 14 -13.06 7.68 -5.30
C ARG A 14 -13.31 6.42 -6.12
N LEU A 15 -13.51 5.27 -5.49
CA LEU A 15 -13.55 3.98 -6.17
C LEU A 15 -14.71 3.13 -5.65
N ASP A 16 -15.56 2.67 -6.55
CA ASP A 16 -16.87 2.06 -6.25
C ASP A 16 -16.76 0.70 -5.54
N ALA A 17 -15.70 -0.07 -5.82
CA ALA A 17 -15.38 -1.30 -5.10
C ALA A 17 -13.87 -1.47 -4.85
N PRO A 18 -13.47 -2.00 -3.69
CA PRO A 18 -12.08 -2.33 -3.38
C PRO A 18 -11.35 -3.25 -4.36
N ALA A 19 -12.09 -4.13 -5.04
CA ALA A 19 -11.56 -5.00 -6.08
C ALA A 19 -11.04 -4.19 -7.29
N ASP A 20 -11.65 -3.04 -7.57
CA ASP A 20 -11.30 -2.17 -8.69
C ASP A 20 -10.08 -1.29 -8.39
N TRP A 21 -9.70 -1.15 -7.12
CA TRP A 21 -8.56 -0.30 -6.69
C TRP A 21 -7.23 -0.77 -7.26
N PHE A 22 -7.17 -2.05 -7.60
CA PHE A 22 -5.95 -2.71 -8.03
C PHE A 22 -5.98 -3.06 -9.51
N GLY A 23 -7.12 -2.91 -10.21
CA GLY A 23 -7.27 -3.34 -11.60
C GLY A 23 -6.75 -4.77 -11.87
N ALA A 24 -6.62 -5.15 -13.14
CA ALA A 24 -5.93 -6.37 -13.52
C ALA A 24 -4.40 -6.17 -13.47
N LEU A 25 -3.84 -5.87 -12.29
CA LEU A 25 -2.39 -5.81 -12.14
C LEU A 25 -1.77 -7.20 -12.29
N PRO A 26 -0.64 -7.35 -13.01
CA PRO A 26 -0.04 -8.64 -13.35
C PRO A 26 0.78 -9.23 -12.18
N PHE A 27 0.32 -9.08 -10.94
CA PHE A 27 0.97 -9.60 -9.75
C PHE A 27 0.12 -10.70 -9.12
N SER A 28 0.66 -11.91 -9.09
CA SER A 28 0.07 -13.06 -8.40
C SER A 28 0.25 -12.99 -6.89
N ARG A 29 1.30 -12.31 -6.44
CA ARG A 29 1.68 -12.22 -5.02
C ARG A 29 1.47 -10.84 -4.43
N ARG A 30 0.94 -10.78 -3.21
CA ARG A 30 0.53 -9.51 -2.57
C ARG A 30 0.89 -9.49 -1.09
N ILE A 31 1.55 -8.41 -0.67
CA ILE A 31 1.99 -8.18 0.71
C ILE A 31 1.51 -6.79 1.16
N ALA A 32 0.99 -6.70 2.38
CA ALA A 32 0.63 -5.43 2.99
C ALA A 32 1.60 -4.99 4.09
N GLU A 33 1.73 -3.68 4.26
CA GLU A 33 2.28 -3.05 5.47
C GLU A 33 1.25 -2.09 6.06
N ILE A 34 0.85 -2.32 7.31
CA ILE A 34 -0.11 -1.47 8.04
C ILE A 34 0.66 -0.47 8.90
N GLY A 35 0.34 0.82 8.72
CA GLY A 35 1.02 1.91 9.42
C GLY A 35 2.48 2.05 8.96
N PHE A 36 2.72 2.08 7.65
CA PHE A 36 4.08 2.07 7.08
C PHE A 36 4.92 3.31 7.44
N GLY A 37 4.33 4.34 8.06
CA GLY A 37 5.06 5.52 8.51
C GLY A 37 5.78 6.23 7.36
N ASN A 38 7.09 6.42 7.43
CA ASN A 38 7.84 7.07 6.33
C ASN A 38 8.05 6.16 5.09
N GLY A 39 7.58 4.90 5.14
CA GLY A 39 7.59 3.98 4.00
C GLY A 39 8.96 3.41 3.66
N GLU A 40 9.89 3.36 4.62
CA GLU A 40 11.25 2.85 4.39
C GLU A 40 11.27 1.33 4.20
N PHE A 41 10.57 0.60 5.07
CA PHE A 41 10.44 -0.85 4.96
C PHE A 41 9.72 -1.24 3.67
N LEU A 42 8.53 -0.67 3.42
CA LEU A 42 7.79 -0.85 2.16
C LEU A 42 8.67 -0.65 0.93
N PHE A 43 9.39 0.49 0.88
CA PHE A 43 10.22 0.85 -0.26
C PHE A 43 11.38 -0.13 -0.46
N HIS A 44 12.09 -0.47 0.63
CA HIS A 44 13.20 -1.41 0.57
C HIS A 44 12.74 -2.78 0.08
N ARG A 45 11.68 -3.33 0.69
CA ARG A 45 11.15 -4.65 0.35
C ARG A 45 10.64 -4.71 -1.09
N SER A 46 9.94 -3.66 -1.55
CA SER A 46 9.49 -3.56 -2.95
C SER A 46 10.63 -3.63 -3.98
N GLY A 47 11.85 -3.27 -3.56
CA GLY A 47 13.03 -3.39 -4.40
C GLY A 47 13.69 -4.75 -4.40
N LEU A 48 13.53 -5.52 -3.31
CA LEU A 48 14.00 -6.90 -3.23
C LEU A 48 13.04 -7.86 -3.95
N GLU A 49 11.75 -7.53 -4.01
CA GLU A 49 10.69 -8.37 -4.57
C GLU A 49 9.92 -7.66 -5.71
N PRO A 50 10.57 -7.32 -6.84
CA PRO A 50 9.92 -6.59 -7.95
C PRO A 50 8.70 -7.30 -8.55
N GLN A 51 8.58 -8.61 -8.35
CA GLN A 51 7.48 -9.47 -8.79
C GLN A 51 6.30 -9.54 -7.81
N VAL A 52 6.43 -8.94 -6.62
CA VAL A 52 5.38 -8.92 -5.58
C VAL A 52 4.76 -7.53 -5.54
N LEU A 53 3.43 -7.46 -5.45
CA LEU A 53 2.71 -6.22 -5.22
C LEU A 53 2.78 -5.87 -3.72
N HIS A 54 3.34 -4.72 -3.40
CA HIS A 54 3.41 -4.18 -2.05
C HIS A 54 2.35 -3.11 -1.84
N LEU A 55 1.52 -3.29 -0.82
CA LEU A 55 0.46 -2.37 -0.45
C LEU A 55 0.81 -1.72 0.89
N GLY A 56 1.01 -0.41 0.89
CA GLY A 56 1.17 0.37 2.11
C GLY A 56 -0.16 0.99 2.53
N ILE A 57 -0.61 0.74 3.75
CA ILE A 57 -1.80 1.38 4.34
C ILE A 57 -1.37 2.34 5.45
N GLU A 58 -1.77 3.61 5.37
CA GLU A 58 -1.39 4.64 6.34
C GLU A 58 -2.49 5.69 6.49
N VAL A 59 -2.65 6.24 7.69
CA VAL A 59 -3.64 7.29 7.99
C VAL A 59 -3.06 8.70 7.81
N SER A 60 -1.74 8.84 7.91
CA SER A 60 -1.02 10.10 7.74
C SER A 60 -0.82 10.47 6.26
N LEU A 61 -1.52 11.51 5.80
CA LEU A 61 -1.35 12.06 4.44
C LEU A 61 0.10 12.51 4.17
N ARG A 62 0.81 13.04 5.18
CA ARG A 62 2.22 13.44 5.06
C ARG A 62 3.12 12.25 4.76
N CYS A 63 2.87 11.12 5.42
CA CYS A 63 3.60 9.87 5.20
C CYS A 63 3.34 9.31 3.81
N ILE A 64 2.08 9.32 3.37
CA ILE A 64 1.66 8.97 2.01
C ILE A 64 2.38 9.81 0.95
N ASP A 65 2.40 11.15 1.06
CA ASP A 65 3.06 12.02 0.08
C ASP A 65 4.56 11.72 -0.04
N LYS A 66 5.25 11.56 1.11
CA LYS A 66 6.67 11.20 1.12
C LYS A 66 6.95 9.87 0.45
N ALA A 67 6.18 8.84 0.80
CA ALA A 67 6.35 7.50 0.22
C ALA A 67 6.03 7.51 -1.28
N ALA A 68 4.94 8.19 -1.69
CA ALA A 68 4.53 8.28 -3.09
C ALA A 68 5.61 8.94 -3.95
N ARG A 69 6.20 10.05 -3.48
CA ARG A 69 7.32 10.70 -4.17
C ARG A 69 8.52 9.77 -4.31
N ARG A 70 8.90 9.06 -3.23
CA ARG A 70 10.04 8.13 -3.24
C ARG A 70 9.80 6.98 -4.24
N VAL A 71 8.62 6.37 -4.20
CA VAL A 71 8.20 5.29 -5.10
C VAL A 71 8.20 5.74 -6.56
N TYR A 72 7.63 6.92 -6.83
CA TYR A 72 7.55 7.51 -8.17
C TYR A 72 8.95 7.82 -8.74
N LEU A 73 9.80 8.53 -7.98
CA LEU A 73 11.15 8.88 -8.43
C LEU A 73 12.02 7.64 -8.70
N ALA A 74 11.78 6.55 -7.96
CA ALA A 74 12.47 5.28 -8.17
C ALA A 74 11.82 4.38 -9.24
N GLY A 75 10.72 4.82 -9.88
CA GLY A 75 10.02 4.04 -10.90
C GLY A 75 9.42 2.72 -10.40
N ARG A 76 9.11 2.61 -9.10
CA ARG A 76 8.58 1.39 -8.48
C ARG A 76 7.12 1.19 -8.89
N ARG A 77 6.88 0.25 -9.81
CA ARG A 77 5.53 -0.07 -10.33
C ARG A 77 4.75 -1.04 -9.47
N ASN A 78 5.45 -1.78 -8.62
CA ASN A 78 4.92 -2.82 -7.74
C ASN A 78 4.55 -2.30 -6.34
N VAL A 79 4.28 -1.00 -6.20
CA VAL A 79 3.85 -0.38 -4.93
C VAL A 79 2.53 0.34 -5.11
N ARG A 80 1.61 0.15 -4.16
CA ARG A 80 0.37 0.91 -4.01
C ARG A 80 0.28 1.45 -2.61
N LEU A 81 -0.14 2.70 -2.47
CA LEU A 81 -0.26 3.41 -1.21
C LEU A 81 -1.72 3.78 -0.98
N ILE A 82 -2.26 3.43 0.17
CA ILE A 82 -3.68 3.60 0.52
C ILE A 82 -3.76 4.50 1.73
N LEU A 83 -4.47 5.62 1.59
CA LEU A 83 -4.78 6.50 2.70
C LEU A 83 -6.04 5.98 3.40
N GLY A 84 -5.91 5.47 4.63
CA GLY A 84 -7.06 5.02 5.41
C GLY A 84 -6.71 4.18 6.64
N ASP A 85 -7.75 3.87 7.44
CA ASP A 85 -7.62 3.02 8.63
C ASP A 85 -7.46 1.55 8.21
N GLY A 86 -6.35 0.94 8.60
CA GLY A 86 -6.03 -0.45 8.25
C GLY A 86 -7.04 -1.47 8.79
N ARG A 87 -7.68 -1.25 9.94
CA ARG A 87 -8.68 -2.18 10.48
C ARG A 87 -9.93 -2.18 9.62
N PHE A 88 -10.41 -0.99 9.26
CA PHE A 88 -11.56 -0.84 8.37
C PHE A 88 -11.25 -1.45 6.99
N LEU A 89 -10.11 -1.10 6.40
CA LEU A 89 -9.75 -1.57 5.07
C LEU A 89 -9.53 -3.09 5.02
N LEU A 90 -8.87 -3.68 6.02
CA LEU A 90 -8.70 -5.14 6.06
C LEU A 90 -10.04 -5.89 6.15
N ARG A 91 -11.05 -5.30 6.79
CA ARG A 91 -12.37 -5.93 6.97
C ARG A 91 -13.30 -5.74 5.77
N GLU A 92 -13.35 -4.52 5.24
CA GLU A 92 -14.36 -4.12 4.25
C GLU A 92 -13.80 -4.05 2.83
N ALA A 93 -12.48 -3.90 2.69
CA ALA A 93 -11.87 -3.64 1.40
C ALA A 93 -11.26 -4.89 0.74
N PHE A 94 -10.64 -5.78 1.49
CA PHE A 94 -9.94 -6.90 0.86
C PHE A 94 -10.77 -8.18 0.93
N PRO A 95 -10.88 -8.95 -0.17
CA PRO A 95 -11.47 -10.28 -0.09
C PRO A 95 -10.61 -11.20 0.78
N GLU A 96 -11.16 -12.33 1.18
CA GLU A 96 -10.41 -13.34 1.92
C GLU A 96 -9.19 -13.83 1.14
N ALA A 97 -8.11 -14.18 1.86
CA ALA A 97 -6.84 -14.64 1.29
C ALA A 97 -6.21 -13.68 0.24
N TYR A 98 -6.57 -12.40 0.26
CA TYR A 98 -6.02 -11.41 -0.67
C TYR A 98 -4.52 -11.15 -0.47
N PHE A 99 -4.04 -11.25 0.77
CA PHE A 99 -2.63 -11.06 1.14
C PHE A 99 -1.99 -12.38 1.54
N GLU A 100 -0.78 -12.62 1.06
CA GLU A 100 0.07 -13.72 1.56
C GLU A 100 0.80 -13.35 2.85
N GLY A 101 0.94 -12.06 3.12
CA GLY A 101 1.63 -11.56 4.30
C GLY A 101 1.25 -10.13 4.63
N ILE A 102 1.19 -9.84 5.92
CA ILE A 102 0.91 -8.51 6.46
C ILE A 102 2.01 -8.18 7.48
N PHE A 103 2.64 -7.02 7.29
CA PHE A 103 3.63 -6.46 8.20
C PHE A 103 3.00 -5.34 9.03
N MET A 104 3.33 -5.29 10.32
CA MET A 104 2.96 -4.21 11.23
C MET A 104 4.15 -3.92 12.13
N HIS A 105 4.79 -2.77 11.91
CA HIS A 105 6.01 -2.39 12.62
C HIS A 105 5.72 -1.25 13.59
N PHE A 106 6.10 -1.45 14.85
CA PHE A 106 6.00 -0.44 15.92
C PHE A 106 4.60 0.21 16.02
N PRO A 107 3.50 -0.57 16.11
CA PRO A 107 2.19 0.01 16.28
C PRO A 107 2.14 0.81 17.58
N CYS A 108 1.32 1.86 17.60
CA CYS A 108 1.12 2.66 18.81
C CYS A 108 0.81 1.73 19.98
N PRO A 109 1.61 1.74 21.07
CA PRO A 109 1.28 1.00 22.26
C PRO A 109 0.07 1.70 22.86
N TRP A 110 -1.12 1.18 22.59
CA TRP A 110 -2.34 1.71 23.18
C TRP A 110 -2.12 1.90 24.69
N PRO A 111 -2.50 3.06 25.26
CA PRO A 111 -2.37 3.25 26.71
C PRO A 111 -3.12 2.12 27.43
N LYS A 112 -2.52 1.65 28.52
CA LYS A 112 -3.15 0.70 29.45
C LYS A 112 -4.24 1.40 30.25
#